data_AF-A0A9W9GJT3-F1
#
_entry.id   AF-A0A9W9GJT3-F1
#
_cell.length_a   1.000
_cell.length_b   1.000
_cell.length_c   1.000
_cell.angle_alpha   90.00
_cell.angle_beta   90.00
_cell.angle_gamma   90.00
#
_symmetry.space_group_name_H-M   'P 1'
#
loop_
_entity.id
_entity.type
_entity.pdbx_description
1 polymer ?
#
loop_
_entity_poly.entity_id
_entity_poly.type
_entity_poly.pdbx_seq_one_letter_code
_entity_poly.pdbx_strand_id
1 'polypeptide(L)'
;MSFLASLRTSSRQAMRSSFAAPASTFHTSAARRLHEDDKDQDRDNLSEHYEAHKQENLKRTKEGKGKWTAELASNSEENVKADRGEYGSESIETLQQQTKHAPREKHD
;
A
#
# COMPACT_ATOMS: atom_id res chain seq x y z
N MET A 1 -6.56 57.00 -27.94
CA MET A 1 -5.14 56.82 -27.57
C MET A 1 -4.70 55.45 -28.05
N SER A 2 -4.12 55.41 -29.25
CA SER A 2 -3.45 54.26 -29.84
C SER A 2 -1.99 54.29 -29.46
N PHE A 3 -1.47 53.31 -28.74
CA PHE A 3 -0.07 52.81 -28.82
C PHE A 3 0.01 51.56 -27.95
N LEU A 4 0.23 50.39 -28.54
CA LEU A 4 1.30 49.50 -28.10
C LEU A 4 1.74 48.65 -29.30
N ALA A 5 2.99 48.86 -29.67
CA ALA A 5 3.67 48.26 -30.80
C ALA A 5 3.99 46.78 -30.55
N SER A 6 4.06 46.05 -31.67
CA SER A 6 4.51 44.67 -31.76
C SER A 6 6.05 44.54 -31.65
N LEU A 7 6.49 43.29 -31.57
CA LEU A 7 7.87 42.77 -31.65
C LEU A 7 8.67 42.81 -30.32
N ARG A 8 9.34 41.75 -29.86
CA ARG A 8 10.04 40.70 -30.60
C ARG A 8 10.20 39.45 -29.72
N THR A 9 10.05 38.29 -30.38
CA THR A 9 10.48 36.96 -29.96
C THR A 9 11.75 36.95 -29.11
N SER A 10 11.68 36.26 -27.98
CA SER A 10 12.78 35.48 -27.44
C SER A 10 12.20 34.24 -26.80
N SER A 11 11.71 33.33 -27.64
CA SER A 11 11.58 31.93 -27.25
C SER A 11 12.99 31.46 -26.88
N ARG A 12 13.29 31.38 -25.59
CA ARG A 12 14.38 30.53 -25.14
C ARG A 12 13.93 29.10 -25.44
N GLN A 13 14.21 28.63 -26.66
CA GLN A 13 14.33 27.20 -26.89
C GLN A 13 15.46 26.75 -25.98
N ALA A 14 15.11 26.27 -24.80
CA ALA A 14 15.98 25.36 -24.11
C ALA A 14 16.10 24.16 -25.05
N MET A 15 17.24 24.08 -25.75
CA MET A 15 17.71 22.83 -26.32
C MET A 15 17.82 21.87 -25.13
N ARG A 16 16.73 21.14 -24.85
CA ARG A 16 16.83 19.93 -24.06
C ARG A 16 17.68 19.03 -24.92
N SER A 17 18.96 18.91 -24.55
CA SER A 17 19.84 17.89 -25.07
C SER A 17 19.05 16.59 -25.04
N SER A 18 18.82 16.01 -26.22
CA SER A 18 18.32 14.66 -26.32
C SER A 18 19.44 13.77 -25.78
N PHE A 19 19.52 13.63 -24.46
CA PHE A 19 20.20 12.50 -23.87
C PHE A 19 19.41 11.30 -24.37
N ALA A 20 20.00 10.56 -25.31
CA ALA A 20 19.56 9.21 -25.59
C ALA A 20 19.68 8.44 -24.28
N ALA A 21 18.55 8.33 -23.56
CA ALA A 21 18.48 7.51 -22.37
C ALA A 21 18.74 6.07 -22.81
N PRO A 22 19.67 5.35 -22.18
CA PRO A 22 19.87 3.94 -22.49
C PRO A 22 18.54 3.19 -22.33
N ALA A 23 18.19 2.40 -23.36
CA ALA A 23 17.04 1.51 -23.31
C ALA A 23 17.20 0.57 -22.10
N SER A 24 16.23 0.68 -21.19
CA SER A 24 16.22 0.05 -19.87
C SER A 24 16.23 -1.48 -19.92
N THR A 25 17.04 -2.13 -19.07
CA THR A 25 16.85 -3.55 -18.67
C THR A 25 16.11 -3.71 -17.34
N PHE A 26 15.58 -2.63 -16.76
CA PHE A 26 14.77 -2.66 -15.54
C PHE A 26 13.35 -2.15 -15.83
N HIS A 27 12.35 -2.98 -15.57
CA HIS A 27 10.96 -2.59 -15.72
C HIS A 27 10.60 -1.58 -14.62
N THR A 28 10.19 -0.37 -15.02
CA THR A 28 9.59 0.60 -14.11
C THR A 28 8.08 0.61 -14.35
N SER A 29 7.29 0.37 -13.30
CA SER A 29 5.84 0.52 -13.34
C SER A 29 5.43 1.89 -12.83
N ALA A 30 4.31 2.42 -13.33
CA ALA A 30 3.73 3.66 -12.80
C ALA A 30 3.38 3.52 -11.30
N ALA A 31 3.65 4.57 -10.51
CA ALA A 31 3.22 4.63 -9.12
C ALA A 31 1.70 4.68 -9.04
N ARG A 32 1.09 3.74 -8.31
CA ARG A 32 -0.35 3.72 -8.02
C ARG A 32 -0.57 4.06 -6.55
N ARG A 33 -1.58 4.88 -6.27
CA ARG A 33 -2.04 5.07 -4.88
C ARG A 33 -2.76 3.80 -4.46
N LEU A 34 -2.41 3.30 -3.29
CA LEU A 34 -3.08 2.16 -2.69
C LEU A 34 -4.13 2.65 -1.71
N HIS A 35 -5.09 1.77 -1.43
CA HIS A 35 -6.18 2.05 -0.51
C HIS A 35 -5.67 1.93 0.92
N GLU A 36 -5.83 3.00 1.69
CA GLU A 36 -5.49 3.06 3.11
C GLU A 36 -6.75 3.51 3.86
N ASP A 37 -7.16 2.72 4.84
CA ASP A 37 -8.25 3.05 5.76
C ASP A 37 -7.68 3.04 7.18
N ASP A 38 -8.13 3.98 8.00
CA ASP A 38 -7.89 3.88 9.43
C ASP A 38 -8.78 2.77 10.00
N LYS A 39 -8.27 1.55 10.08
CA LYS A 39 -9.00 0.38 10.61
C LYS A 39 -9.44 0.53 12.06
N ASP A 40 -8.78 1.42 12.79
CA ASP A 40 -8.91 1.55 14.23
C ASP A 40 -9.47 2.93 14.68
N GLN A 41 -10.19 3.67 13.82
CA GLN A 41 -10.74 5.00 14.20
C GLN A 41 -11.60 4.99 15.47
N ASP A 42 -12.27 3.87 15.73
CA ASP A 42 -13.20 3.72 16.86
C ASP A 42 -12.61 2.94 18.04
N ARG A 43 -11.29 2.69 18.06
CA ARG A 43 -10.62 1.92 19.12
C ARG A 43 -10.05 2.83 20.20
N ASP A 44 -10.59 2.71 21.41
CA ASP A 44 -9.98 3.28 22.60
C ASP A 44 -8.59 2.66 22.84
N ASN A 45 -7.61 3.48 23.22
CA ASN A 45 -6.22 3.07 23.52
C ASN A 45 -5.41 2.50 22.35
N LEU A 46 -5.68 2.95 21.11
CA LEU A 46 -4.96 2.54 19.91
C LEU A 46 -3.42 2.63 20.03
N SER A 47 -2.93 3.68 20.68
CA SER A 47 -1.49 3.86 20.92
C SER A 47 -0.87 2.73 21.74
N GLU A 48 -1.57 2.25 22.77
CA GLU A 48 -1.07 1.15 23.62
C GLU A 48 -1.08 -0.17 22.86
N HIS A 49 -2.11 -0.40 22.05
CA HIS A 49 -2.22 -1.58 21.20
C HIS A 49 -1.07 -1.68 20.19
N TYR A 50 -0.78 -0.60 19.45
CA TYR A 50 0.34 -0.60 18.51
C TYR A 50 1.70 -0.74 19.18
N GLU A 51 1.91 -0.09 20.33
CA GLU A 51 3.17 -0.20 21.05
C GLU A 51 3.38 -1.63 21.59
N ALA A 52 2.32 -2.31 22.03
CA ALA A 52 2.40 -3.71 22.44
C ALA A 52 2.83 -4.62 21.27
N HIS A 53 2.17 -4.51 20.10
CA HIS A 53 2.52 -5.29 18.90
C HIS A 53 3.94 -5.01 18.41
N LYS A 54 4.37 -3.74 18.49
CA LYS A 54 5.73 -3.33 18.12
C LYS A 54 6.76 -3.98 19.04
N GLN A 55 6.54 -3.95 20.35
CA GLN A 55 7.44 -4.59 21.31
C GLN A 55 7.50 -6.10 21.11
N GLU A 56 6.36 -6.74 20.83
CA GLU A 56 6.29 -8.16 20.54
C GLU A 56 7.08 -8.52 19.27
N ASN A 57 6.94 -7.72 18.21
CA ASN A 57 7.72 -7.89 16.98
C ASN A 57 9.21 -7.73 17.18
N LEU A 58 9.63 -6.75 17.98
CA LEU A 58 11.04 -6.57 18.33
C LEU A 58 11.59 -7.78 19.09
N LYS A 59 10.79 -8.37 20.00
CA LYS A 59 11.17 -9.60 20.71
C LYS A 59 11.29 -10.78 19.73
N ARG A 60 10.29 -11.02 18.90
CA ARG A 60 10.31 -12.09 17.87
C ARG A 60 11.47 -11.96 16.89
N THR A 61 11.79 -10.74 16.48
CA THR A 61 12.93 -10.46 15.59
C THR A 61 14.25 -10.80 16.27
N LYS A 62 14.42 -10.45 17.54
CA LYS A 62 15.61 -10.82 18.33
C LYS A 62 15.75 -12.33 18.50
N GLU A 63 14.63 -13.05 18.60
CA GLU A 63 14.59 -14.53 18.67
C GLU A 63 14.79 -15.23 17.32
N GLY A 64 14.94 -14.48 16.22
CA GLY A 64 15.06 -15.03 14.87
C GLY A 64 13.75 -15.55 14.28
N LYS A 65 12.62 -15.31 14.94
CA LYS A 65 11.26 -15.69 14.51
C LYS A 65 10.46 -14.48 14.02
N GLY A 66 11.14 -13.51 13.42
CA GLY A 66 10.50 -12.32 12.84
C GLY A 66 9.44 -12.75 11.84
N LYS A 67 8.17 -12.46 12.15
CA LYS A 67 7.02 -12.76 11.29
C LYS A 67 6.35 -11.46 10.91
N TRP A 68 5.86 -11.39 9.68
CA TRP A 68 5.01 -10.27 9.25
C TRP A 68 3.72 -10.25 10.09
N THR A 69 3.34 -9.06 10.56
CA THR A 69 2.17 -8.82 11.41
C THR A 69 1.19 -7.89 10.73
N ALA A 70 -0.03 -8.35 10.50
CA ALA A 70 -1.09 -7.57 9.87
C ALA A 70 -1.43 -6.30 10.65
N GLU A 71 -1.48 -6.37 11.99
CA GLU A 71 -1.81 -5.26 12.89
C GLU A 71 -0.84 -4.06 12.82
N LEU A 72 0.37 -4.23 12.26
CA LEU A 72 1.34 -3.14 12.08
C LEU A 72 1.62 -2.84 10.60
N ALA A 73 1.09 -3.66 9.70
CA ALA A 73 1.25 -3.48 8.28
C ALA A 73 0.25 -2.44 7.78
N SER A 74 0.59 -1.76 6.68
CA SER A 74 -0.39 -0.97 5.96
C SER A 74 -1.45 -1.91 5.35
N ASN A 75 -2.68 -1.41 5.21
CA ASN A 75 -3.78 -2.15 4.61
C ASN A 75 -3.43 -2.67 3.21
N SER A 76 -2.62 -1.91 2.48
CA SER A 76 -2.20 -2.28 1.14
C SER A 76 -1.18 -3.41 1.13
N GLU A 77 -0.30 -3.49 2.13
CA GLU A 77 0.62 -4.62 2.32
C GLU A 77 -0.12 -5.88 2.77
N GLU A 78 -1.11 -5.72 3.65
CA GLU A 78 -1.97 -6.80 4.09
C GLU A 78 -2.73 -7.44 2.92
N ASN A 79 -3.30 -6.63 2.03
CA ASN A 79 -4.03 -7.16 0.88
C ASN A 79 -3.11 -7.99 -0.04
N VAL A 80 -1.88 -7.52 -0.28
CA VAL A 80 -0.88 -8.27 -1.07
C VAL A 80 -0.46 -9.57 -0.36
N LYS A 81 -0.38 -9.57 0.97
CA LYS A 81 -0.07 -10.77 1.77
C LYS A 81 -1.22 -11.77 1.78
N ALA A 82 -2.46 -11.29 1.82
CA ALA A 82 -3.66 -12.09 1.66
C ALA A 82 -3.72 -12.72 0.27
N ASP A 83 -3.48 -11.94 -0.80
CA ASP A 83 -3.41 -12.45 -2.18
C ASP A 83 -2.36 -13.56 -2.34
N ARG A 84 -1.25 -13.46 -1.59
CA ARG A 84 -0.18 -14.48 -1.61
C ARG A 84 -0.53 -15.73 -0.79
N GLY A 85 -1.63 -15.73 -0.04
CA GLY A 85 -2.01 -16.84 0.83
C GLY A 85 -1.12 -16.98 2.08
N GLU A 86 -0.39 -15.92 2.47
CA GLU A 86 0.43 -15.90 3.69
C GLU A 86 -0.38 -15.50 4.95
N TYR A 87 -1.72 -15.44 4.81
CA TYR A 87 -2.64 -14.99 5.84
C TYR A 87 -3.23 -16.18 6.61
N GLY A 88 -2.92 -16.27 7.91
CA GLY A 88 -3.43 -17.33 8.79
C GLY A 88 -2.78 -18.70 8.60
N SER A 89 -3.05 -19.61 9.53
CA SER A 89 -2.64 -21.03 9.44
C SER A 89 -3.65 -21.89 8.68
N GLU A 90 -4.86 -21.38 8.46
CA GLU A 90 -5.93 -22.08 7.78
C GLU A 90 -5.98 -21.69 6.31
N SER A 91 -6.17 -22.69 5.43
CA SER A 91 -6.27 -22.44 4.01
C SER A 91 -7.54 -21.63 3.68
N ILE A 92 -7.46 -20.78 2.66
CA ILE A 92 -8.64 -20.07 2.15
C ILE A 92 -9.73 -21.07 1.72
N GLU A 93 -9.34 -22.25 1.24
CA GLU A 93 -10.26 -23.32 0.85
C GLU A 93 -11.08 -23.85 2.04
N THR A 94 -10.46 -24.07 3.20
CA THR A 94 -11.16 -24.52 4.41
C THR A 94 -12.16 -23.47 4.91
N LEU A 95 -11.79 -22.20 4.88
CA LEU A 95 -12.68 -21.09 5.24
C LEU A 95 -13.86 -20.94 4.24
N GLN A 96 -13.59 -21.13 2.94
CA GLN A 96 -14.63 -21.13 1.91
C GLN A 96 -15.60 -22.31 2.08
N GLN A 97 -15.12 -23.49 2.44
CA GLN A 97 -15.98 -24.64 2.73
C GLN A 97 -16.86 -24.39 3.94
N GLN A 98 -16.30 -23.90 5.05
CA GLN A 98 -17.09 -23.53 6.22
C GLN A 98 -18.16 -22.49 5.90
N THR A 99 -17.83 -21.48 5.09
CA THR A 99 -18.78 -20.44 4.66
C THR A 99 -19.92 -20.99 3.80
N LYS A 100 -19.67 -21.99 2.94
CA LYS A 100 -20.72 -22.66 2.15
C LYS A 100 -21.74 -23.39 3.02
N HIS A 101 -21.31 -23.88 4.19
CA HIS A 101 -22.16 -24.62 5.12
C HIS A 101 -22.80 -23.75 6.20
N ALA A 102 -22.41 -22.47 6.30
CA ALA A 102 -23.00 -21.54 7.25
C ALA A 102 -24.43 -21.11 6.79
N PRO A 103 -25.43 -21.12 7.68
CA PRO A 103 -26.74 -20.56 7.38
C PRO A 103 -26.60 -19.06 7.11
N ARG A 104 -27.17 -18.56 6.00
CA ARG A 104 -27.29 -17.11 5.80
C ARG A 104 -28.36 -16.60 6.75
N GLU A 105 -27.96 -15.94 7.84
CA GLU A 105 -28.89 -15.10 8.59
C GLU A 105 -29.38 -14.00 7.64
N LYS A 106 -30.68 -14.04 7.34
CA LYS A 106 -31.35 -12.96 6.63
C LYS A 106 -31.54 -11.85 7.65
N HIS A 107 -30.83 -10.75 7.48
CA HIS A 107 -31.11 -9.52 8.20
C HIS A 107 -32.28 -8.84 7.47
N ASP A 108 -33.46 -8.87 8.09
CA ASP A 108 -34.64 -8.10 7.68
C ASP A 108 -34.52 -6.63 8.12
#